data_AF-A0A9X8ZY39-F1
#
_entry.id   AF-A0A9X8ZY39-F1
#
_cell.length_a   1.000
_cell.length_b   1.000
_cell.length_c   1.000
_cell.angle_alpha   90.00
_cell.angle_beta   90.00
_cell.angle_gamma   90.00
#
_symmetry.space_group_name_H-M   'P 1'
#
loop_
_entity.id
_entity.type
_entity.pdbx_description
1 polymer ?
#
loop_
_entity_poly.entity_id
_entity_poly.type
_entity_poly.pdbx_seq_one_letter_code
_entity_poly.pdbx_strand_id
1 'polypeptide(L)' 'EVPVNIRIITATHKDLLRLVEEGKFRQDLYYRLHVYPLYVPSLIERKEDIPYFIQHFCEQKNWNVVFPKSICN' A
#
# COMPACT_ATOMS: atom_id res chain seq x y z
N GLU A 1 8.04 -22.67 28.23
CA GLU A 1 7.64 -21.94 27.02
C GLU A 1 7.12 -20.56 27.44
N VAL A 2 7.58 -19.47 26.84
CA VAL A 2 7.14 -18.11 27.19
C VAL A 2 6.05 -17.70 26.21
N PRO A 3 4.83 -17.36 26.66
CA PRO A 3 3.77 -16.92 25.77
C PRO A 3 4.13 -15.56 25.16
N VAL A 4 3.98 -15.45 23.83
CA VAL A 4 4.25 -14.21 23.09
C VAL A 4 2.95 -13.71 22.47
N ASN A 5 2.62 -12.45 22.71
CA ASN A 5 1.49 -11.78 22.07
C ASN A 5 2.02 -10.96 20.88
N ILE A 6 1.70 -11.39 19.65
CA ILE A 6 2.15 -10.73 18.42
C ILE A 6 0.98 -10.37 17.52
N ARG A 7 1.09 -9.22 16.85
CA ARG A 7 0.23 -8.83 15.72
C ARG A 7 1.04 -8.88 14.45
N ILE A 8 0.60 -9.66 13.47
CA ILE A 8 1.26 -9.81 12.18
C ILE A 8 0.57 -8.91 11.16
N ILE A 9 1.34 -8.08 10.46
CA ILE A 9 0.90 -7.27 9.31
C ILE A 9 1.81 -7.63 8.13
N THR A 10 1.23 -7.99 7.00
CA THR A 10 1.97 -8.39 5.80
C THR A 10 1.57 -7.55 4.60
N ALA A 11 2.51 -7.29 3.69
CA ALA A 11 2.26 -6.60 2.42
C ALA A 11 3.03 -7.30 1.29
N THR A 12 2.46 -7.30 0.09
CA THR A 12 3.06 -7.92 -1.10
C THR A 12 2.57 -7.19 -2.36
N HIS A 13 3.44 -7.08 -3.36
CA HIS A 13 3.08 -6.60 -4.70
C HIS A 13 2.77 -7.76 -5.67
N LYS A 14 3.02 -9.00 -5.25
CA LYS A 14 2.74 -10.21 -6.04
C LYS A 14 1.36 -10.77 -5.69
N ASP A 15 0.70 -11.33 -6.69
CA ASP A 15 -0.51 -12.12 -6.50
C ASP A 15 -0.17 -13.43 -5.78
N LEU A 16 -0.52 -13.52 -4.50
CA LEU A 16 -0.25 -14.71 -3.70
C LEU A 16 -1.10 -15.90 -4.12
N LEU A 17 -2.33 -15.68 -4.59
CA LEU A 17 -3.21 -16.77 -5.00
C LEU A 17 -2.61 -17.49 -6.21
N ARG A 18 -2.17 -16.72 -7.20
CA ARG A 18 -1.44 -17.25 -8.36
C ARG A 18 -0.15 -17.99 -7.94
N LEU A 19 0.60 -17.48 -6.97
CA LEU A 19 1.81 -18.16 -6.51
C LEU A 19 1.52 -19.47 -5.77
N VAL A 20 0.37 -19.58 -5.11
CA VAL A 20 -0.12 -20.84 -4.53
C VAL A 20 -0.43 -21.84 -5.64
N GLU A 21 -1.15 -21.42 -6.68
CA GLU A 21 -1.49 -22.25 -7.85
C GLU A 21 -0.23 -22.75 -8.59
N GLU A 22 0.81 -21.91 -8.68
CA GLU A 22 2.11 -22.27 -9.27
C GLU A 22 2.98 -23.15 -8.34
N GLY A 23 2.52 -23.49 -7.13
CA GLY A 23 3.27 -24.27 -6.14
C GLY A 23 4.47 -23.53 -5.53
N LYS A 24 4.59 -22.22 -5.76
CA LYS A 24 5.68 -21.36 -5.28
C LYS A 24 5.40 -20.75 -3.91
N PHE A 25 4.15 -20.81 -3.45
CA PHE A 25 3.74 -20.30 -2.15
C PHE A 25 2.88 -21.31 -1.41
N ARG A 26 3.06 -21.33 -0.09
CA ARG A 26 2.35 -22.25 0.80
C ARG A 26 0.88 -21.86 0.93
N GLN A 27 0.00 -22.78 0.55
CA GLN A 27 -1.45 -22.61 0.63
C GLN A 27 -1.92 -22.33 2.07
N ASP A 28 -1.37 -23.03 3.07
CA ASP A 28 -1.77 -22.86 4.47
C ASP A 28 -1.38 -21.48 5.03
N LEU A 29 -0.21 -20.96 4.64
CA LEU A 29 0.20 -19.61 5.00
C LEU A 29 -0.64 -18.55 4.29
N TYR A 30 -1.01 -18.76 3.02
CA TYR A 30 -1.89 -17.85 2.28
C TYR A 30 -3.21 -17.67 3.03
N TYR A 31 -3.89 -18.75 3.41
CA TYR A 31 -5.17 -18.64 4.12
C TYR A 31 -5.06 -17.99 5.51
N ARG A 32 -3.91 -18.11 6.19
CA ARG A 32 -3.67 -17.41 7.48
C ARG A 32 -3.46 -15.91 7.31
N LEU A 33 -2.82 -15.49 6.23
CA LEU A 33 -2.56 -14.07 5.95
C LEU A 33 -3.76 -13.40 5.28
N HIS A 34 -4.52 -14.12 4.46
CA HIS A 34 -5.58 -13.59 3.61
C HIS A 34 -6.95 -13.51 4.29
N VAL A 35 -6.98 -13.34 5.62
CA VAL A 35 -8.23 -13.20 6.40
C VAL A 35 -8.87 -11.83 6.18
N TYR A 36 -8.05 -10.77 6.12
CA TYR A 36 -8.51 -9.40 5.89
C TYR A 36 -7.58 -8.69 4.90
N PRO A 37 -7.74 -8.93 3.58
CA PRO A 37 -6.91 -8.30 2.57
C PRO A 37 -7.25 -6.82 2.44
N LEU A 38 -6.22 -5.97 2.41
CA LEU A 38 -6.35 -4.53 2.18
C LEU A 38 -5.67 -4.19 0.87
N TYR A 39 -6.49 -3.86 -0.15
CA TYR A 39 -5.99 -3.47 -1.45
C TYR A 39 -5.69 -1.96 -1.47
N VAL A 40 -4.47 -1.61 -1.85
CA VAL A 40 -4.06 -0.22 -2.00
C VAL A 40 -4.05 0.10 -3.49
N PRO A 41 -5.03 0.87 -4.01
CA PRO A 41 -5.03 1.26 -5.41
C PRO A 41 -3.82 2.12 -5.74
N SER A 42 -3.34 1.98 -6.97
CA SER A 42 -2.24 2.77 -7.53
C SER A 42 -2.61 4.24 -7.64
N LEU A 43 -1.62 5.15 -7.67
CA LEU A 43 -1.88 6.59 -7.76
C LEU A 43 -2.68 6.99 -9.02
N ILE A 44 -2.58 6.20 -10.09
CA ILE A 44 -3.33 6.42 -11.35
C ILE A 44 -4.84 6.21 -11.14
N GLU A 45 -5.24 5.35 -10.21
CA GLU A 45 -6.64 5.08 -9.86
C GLU A 45 -7.22 6.09 -8.87
N ARG A 46 -6.37 6.93 -8.27
CA ARG A 46 -6.72 7.95 -7.26
C ARG A 46 -6.04 9.28 -7.59
N LYS A 47 -6.27 9.78 -8.81
CA LYS A 47 -5.60 10.99 -9.30
C LYS A 47 -5.96 12.23 -8.48
N GLU A 48 -7.11 12.20 -7.81
CA GLU A 48 -7.56 13.26 -6.91
C GLU A 48 -6.62 13.44 -5.71
N ASP A 49 -5.85 12.40 -5.35
CA ASP A 49 -4.89 12.46 -4.25
C ASP A 49 -3.58 13.16 -4.64
N ILE A 50 -3.28 13.30 -5.95
CA ILE A 50 -2.02 13.86 -6.45
C ILE A 50 -1.75 15.27 -5.92
N PRO A 51 -2.70 16.23 -5.93
CA PRO A 51 -2.45 17.57 -5.42
C PRO A 51 -2.09 17.58 -3.93
N TYR A 52 -2.74 16.72 -3.12
CA TYR A 52 -2.46 16.60 -1.69
C TYR A 52 -1.05 16.04 -1.44
N PHE A 53 -0.63 15.02 -2.21
CA PHE A 53 0.72 14.49 -2.11
C PHE A 53 1.77 15.55 -2.49
N ILE A 54 1.55 16.28 -3.59
CA ILE A 54 2.44 17.37 -4.02
C ILE A 54 2.58 18.40 -2.90
N GLN A 55 1.47 18.88 -2.35
CA GLN A 55 1.49 19.84 -1.25
C GLN A 55 2.28 19.30 -0.04
N HIS A 56 1.96 18.09 0.41
CA HIS A 56 2.61 17.45 1.55
C HIS A 56 4.14 17.34 1.36
N PHE A 57 4.59 16.89 0.18
CA PHE A 57 6.01 16.74 -0.09
C PHE A 57 6.73 18.08 -0.26
N CYS A 58 6.10 19.09 -0.84
CA CYS A 58 6.68 20.43 -0.94
C CYS A 58 6.86 21.06 0.44
N GLU A 59 5.87 20.94 1.33
CA GLU A 59 5.96 21.37 2.73
C GLU A 59 7.07 20.62 3.47
N GLN A 60 7.11 19.29 3.36
CA GLN A 60 8.12 18.45 4.02
C GLN A 60 9.56 18.78 3.57
N LYS A 61 9.74 19.19 2.31
CA LYS A 61 11.06 19.47 1.72
C LYS A 61 11.38 20.96 1.64
N ASN A 62 10.54 21.83 2.20
CA ASN A 62 10.63 23.30 2.08
C ASN A 62 10.82 23.77 0.63
N TRP A 63 10.16 23.11 -0.32
CA TRP A 63 10.18 23.52 -1.71
C TRP A 63 9.21 24.67 -1.94
N ASN A 64 9.76 25.83 -2.29
CA ASN A 64 8.99 27.01 -2.69
C ASN A 64 8.51 26.83 -4.14
N VAL A 65 7.47 26.02 -4.34
CA VAL A 65 6.85 25.81 -5.65
C VAL A 65 5.46 26.42 -5.65
N VAL A 66 5.22 27.33 -6.59
CA VAL A 66 3.90 27.93 -6.82
C VAL A 66 3.21 27.10 -7.89
N PHE A 67 2.26 26.27 -7.48
CA PHE A 67 1.45 25.50 -8.42
C PHE A 67 0.27 26.35 -8.91
N PRO A 68 -0.06 26.27 -10.21
CA PRO A 68 -1.27 26.90 -10.71
C PRO A 68 -2.49 26.26 -10.05
N LYS A 69 -3.49 27.08 -9.69
CA LYS A 69 -4.76 26.66 -9.06
C LYS A 69 -5.58 25.66 -9.88
N SER A 70 -5.20 25.40 -11.13
CA SER A 70 -5.78 24.34 -11.95
C SER A 70 -5.35 22.93 -11.53
N ILE A 71 -4.27 22.80 -10.76
CA ILE A 71 -3.74 21.52 -10.24
C ILE A 71 -4.06 21.37 -8.76
N CYS A 72 -4.01 22.46 -7.99
CA CYS A 72 -4.46 22.53 -6.61
C CYS A 72 -5.93 22.94 -6.59
N ASN A 73 -6.84 21.96 -6.69
CA ASN A 73 -8.26 22.23 -6.40
C ASN A 73 -8.44 22.70 -4.95
#